data_AF-A0A8T4XN23-F1
#
_entry.id   AF-A0A8T4XN23-F1
#
_cell.length_a   1.000
_cell.length_b   1.000
_cell.length_c   1.000
_cell.angle_alpha   90.00
_cell.angle_beta   90.00
_cell.angle_gamma   90.00
#
_symmetry.space_group_name_H-M   'P 1'
#
loop_
_entity.id
_entity.type
_entity.pdbx_description
1 polymer ?
#
loop_
_entity_poly.entity_id
_entity_poly.type
_entity_poly.pdbx_seq_one_letter_code
_entity_poly.pdbx_strand_id
1 'polypeptide(L)'
;MLVFAAVYLLGFRPAVSFSAYLLAFLFILVFSLSNVGFGLITATVSKTSGAATGISFLFVLPQLFLGTFVGASLSSTAQTVSRFVPSHYVTDALTSLFLRGASATSPTIILDLAVVTLSCIAILAVGVILHAKYFKI
;
A
#
# COMPACT_ATOMS: atom_id res chain seq x y z
N MET A 1 10.97 9.83 -6.80
CA MET A 1 11.97 10.92 -6.90
C MET A 1 11.32 12.30 -6.90
N LEU A 2 10.31 12.56 -7.73
CA LEU A 2 9.57 13.84 -7.72
C LEU A 2 9.00 14.23 -6.34
N VAL A 3 8.37 13.28 -5.65
CA VAL A 3 7.76 13.53 -4.32
C VAL A 3 8.80 13.94 -3.29
N PHE A 4 9.97 13.30 -3.24
CA PHE A 4 11.04 13.69 -2.32
C PHE A 4 11.54 15.11 -2.62
N ALA A 5 11.75 15.46 -3.90
CA ALA A 5 12.14 16.81 -4.27
C ALA A 5 11.11 17.86 -3.82
N ALA A 6 9.82 17.61 -4.04
CA ALA A 6 8.74 18.50 -3.59
C ALA A 6 8.71 18.65 -2.07
N VAL A 7 8.84 17.55 -1.33
CA VAL A 7 8.83 17.53 0.14
C VAL A 7 10.05 18.27 0.72
N TYR A 8 11.22 18.15 0.10
CA TYR A 8 12.41 18.95 0.47
C TYR A 8 12.22 20.44 0.19
N LEU A 9 11.58 20.80 -0.93
CA LEU A 9 11.24 22.19 -1.25
C LEU A 9 10.25 22.79 -0.25
N LEU A 10 9.32 21.97 0.26
CA LEU A 10 8.37 22.33 1.32
C LEU A 10 9.03 22.39 2.71
N GLY A 11 10.34 22.15 2.83
CA GLY A 11 11.10 22.27 4.07
C GLY A 11 11.09 21.04 4.97
N PHE A 12 10.46 19.93 4.55
CA PHE A 12 10.52 18.69 5.31
C PHE A 12 11.88 18.01 5.09
N ARG A 13 12.70 18.05 6.13
CA ARG A 13 14.04 17.45 6.18
C ARG A 13 14.06 16.36 7.23
N PRO A 14 13.58 15.15 6.91
CA PRO A 14 13.58 14.07 7.89
C PRO A 14 15.04 13.67 8.14
N ALA A 15 15.46 13.74 9.41
CA ALA A 15 16.81 13.37 9.84
C ALA A 15 16.94 11.83 9.91
N VAL A 16 16.77 11.17 8.77
CA VAL A 16 16.77 9.70 8.66
C VAL A 16 17.92 9.22 7.81
N SER A 17 18.37 7.99 8.07
CA SER A 17 19.44 7.36 7.32
C SER A 17 19.05 7.11 5.86
N PHE A 18 20.06 7.01 4.98
CA PHE A 18 19.86 6.62 3.58
C PHE A 18 19.10 5.28 3.43
N SER A 19 19.33 4.34 4.36
CA SER A 19 18.62 3.06 4.40
C SER A 19 17.10 3.21 4.60
N ALA A 20 16.63 4.22 5.34
CA ALA A 20 15.21 4.48 5.52
C ALA A 20 14.53 4.86 4.19
N TYR A 21 15.21 5.64 3.35
CA TYR A 21 14.71 6.00 2.02
C TYR A 21 14.65 4.79 1.08
N LEU A 22 15.67 3.94 1.08
CA LEU A 22 15.67 2.70 0.29
C LEU A 22 14.53 1.78 0.70
N LEU A 23 14.31 1.64 2.01
CA LEU A 23 13.26 0.78 2.53
C LEU A 23 11.87 1.35 2.23
N ALA A 24 11.67 2.66 2.38
CA ALA A 24 10.45 3.34 1.97
C ALA A 24 10.15 3.14 0.47
N PHE A 25 11.17 3.21 -0.38
CA PHE A 25 11.03 2.92 -1.80
C PHE A 25 10.58 1.47 -2.05
N LEU A 26 11.16 0.51 -1.32
CA LEU A 26 10.74 -0.89 -1.39
C LEU A 26 9.28 -1.09 -0.99
N PHE A 27 8.84 -0.49 0.12
CA PHE A 27 7.44 -0.53 0.56
C PHE A 27 6.48 -0.01 -0.51
N ILE A 28 6.78 1.16 -1.09
CA ILE A 28 5.96 1.75 -2.15
C ILE A 28 5.95 0.89 -3.41
N LEU A 29 7.09 0.28 -3.77
CA LEU A 29 7.20 -0.60 -4.93
C LEU A 29 6.32 -1.85 -4.76
N VAL A 30 6.42 -2.54 -3.62
CA VAL A 30 5.61 -3.72 -3.33
C VAL A 30 4.12 -3.36 -3.24
N PHE A 31 3.79 -2.23 -2.61
CA PHE A 31 2.41 -1.75 -2.55
C PHE A 31 1.85 -1.41 -3.95
N SER A 32 2.65 -0.75 -4.79
CA SER A 32 2.28 -0.47 -6.17
C SER A 32 1.99 -1.75 -6.95
N LEU A 33 2.75 -2.83 -6.72
CA LEU A 33 2.52 -4.12 -7.36
C LEU A 33 1.21 -4.78 -6.87
N SER A 34 0.84 -4.62 -5.60
CA SER A 34 -0.48 -5.02 -5.09
C SER A 34 -1.60 -4.33 -5.87
N ASN A 35 -1.44 -3.03 -6.16
CA ASN A 35 -2.43 -2.24 -6.89
C ASN A 35 -2.54 -2.67 -8.37
N VAL A 36 -1.45 -3.15 -8.98
CA VAL A 36 -1.51 -3.83 -10.29
C VAL A 36 -2.39 -5.08 -10.21
N GLY A 37 -2.25 -5.89 -9.15
CA GLY A 37 -3.11 -7.05 -8.93
C GLY A 37 -4.60 -6.68 -8.81
N PHE A 38 -4.94 -5.63 -8.06
CA PHE A 38 -6.31 -5.10 -8.03
C PHE A 38 -6.81 -4.61 -9.39
N GLY A 39 -5.92 -4.01 -10.19
CA GLY A 39 -6.21 -3.64 -11.58
C GLY A 39 -6.57 -4.85 -12.45
N LEU A 40 -5.82 -5.95 -12.33
CA LEU A 40 -6.11 -7.21 -13.04
C LEU A 40 -7.46 -7.81 -12.60
N ILE A 41 -7.76 -7.82 -11.30
CA ILE A 41 -9.06 -8.26 -10.77
C ILE A 41 -10.17 -7.41 -11.38
N THR A 42 -10.00 -6.08 -11.39
CA THR A 42 -10.98 -5.16 -11.94
C THR A 42 -11.18 -5.34 -13.45
N ALA A 43 -10.10 -5.63 -14.20
CA ALA A 43 -10.16 -5.94 -15.62
C ALA A 43 -11.03 -7.17 -15.92
N THR A 44 -11.02 -8.19 -15.05
CA THR A 44 -11.78 -9.44 -15.27
C THR A 44 -13.30 -9.25 -15.27
N VAL A 45 -13.81 -8.18 -14.65
CA VAL A 45 -15.25 -7.92 -14.50
C VAL A 45 -15.71 -6.69 -15.29
N SER A 46 -14.80 -5.88 -15.80
CA SER A 46 -15.12 -4.63 -16.49
C SER A 46 -15.24 -4.85 -18.00
N LYS A 47 -16.32 -4.29 -18.59
CA LYS A 47 -16.56 -4.34 -20.04
C LYS A 47 -16.06 -3.09 -20.78
N THR A 48 -15.76 -2.02 -20.04
CA THR A 48 -15.27 -0.74 -20.55
C THR A 48 -14.26 -0.16 -19.58
N SER A 49 -13.38 0.71 -20.06
CA SER A 49 -12.41 1.43 -19.22
C SER A 49 -13.08 2.29 -18.15
N GLY A 50 -14.18 2.96 -18.47
CA GLY A 50 -14.95 3.74 -17.50
C GLY A 50 -15.52 2.89 -16.36
N ALA A 51 -16.03 1.69 -16.66
CA ALA A 51 -16.49 0.75 -15.65
C ALA A 51 -15.31 0.24 -14.79
N ALA A 52 -14.15 -0.01 -15.40
CA ALA A 52 -12.94 -0.41 -14.68
C ALA A 52 -12.51 0.66 -13.67
N THR A 53 -12.54 1.94 -14.03
CA THR A 53 -12.25 3.04 -13.10
C THR A 53 -13.24 3.05 -11.93
N GLY A 54 -14.55 2.92 -12.20
CA GLY A 54 -15.57 2.87 -11.16
C GLY A 54 -15.38 1.71 -10.18
N ILE A 55 -15.13 0.51 -10.70
CA ILE A 55 -14.91 -0.71 -9.88
C ILE A 55 -13.61 -0.60 -9.07
N SER A 56 -12.57 0.02 -9.62
CA SER A 56 -11.29 0.20 -8.91
C SER A 56 -11.46 0.97 -7.59
N PHE A 57 -12.45 1.86 -7.48
CA PHE A 57 -12.73 2.57 -6.23
C PHE A 57 -13.15 1.66 -5.07
N LEU A 58 -13.68 0.45 -5.35
CA LEU A 58 -13.97 -0.54 -4.32
C LEU A 58 -12.72 -1.02 -3.60
N PHE A 59 -11.55 -0.90 -4.23
CA PHE A 59 -10.26 -1.25 -3.62
C PHE A 59 -9.52 0.01 -3.15
N VAL A 60 -9.48 1.05 -3.98
CA VAL A 60 -8.71 2.27 -3.70
C VAL A 60 -9.28 3.06 -2.53
N LEU A 61 -10.61 3.21 -2.41
CA LEU A 61 -11.19 4.01 -1.31
C LEU A 61 -10.96 3.36 0.05
N PRO A 62 -11.23 2.05 0.26
CA PRO A 62 -10.89 1.42 1.52
C PRO A 62 -9.40 1.54 1.85
N GLN A 63 -8.52 1.34 0.87
CA GLN A 63 -7.08 1.49 1.07
C GLN A 63 -6.69 2.91 1.50
N LEU A 64 -7.28 3.93 0.88
CA LEU A 64 -7.05 5.32 1.24
C LEU A 64 -7.52 5.57 2.67
N PHE A 65 -8.79 5.32 2.97
CA PHE A 65 -9.37 5.71 4.26
C PHE A 65 -8.82 4.89 5.42
N LEU A 66 -8.82 3.57 5.27
CA LEU A 66 -8.38 2.66 6.32
C LEU A 66 -6.86 2.66 6.47
N GLY A 67 -6.12 2.92 5.38
CA GLY A 67 -4.67 2.97 5.41
C GLY A 67 -4.13 4.22 6.10
N THR A 68 -4.74 5.39 5.88
CA THR A 68 -4.16 6.66 6.32
C THR A 68 -4.87 7.32 7.50
N PHE A 69 -6.19 7.20 7.61
CA PHE A 69 -6.98 7.97 8.59
C PHE A 69 -7.40 7.16 9.81
N VAL A 70 -7.26 5.83 9.79
CA VAL A 70 -7.55 4.99 10.94
C VAL A 70 -6.33 4.92 11.86
N GLY A 71 -6.23 5.90 12.76
CA GLY A 71 -5.24 5.97 13.82
C GLY A 71 -5.77 5.49 15.18
N ALA A 72 -4.93 5.65 16.22
CA ALA A 72 -5.24 5.26 17.60
C ALA A 72 -6.44 6.01 18.22
N SER A 73 -6.87 7.12 17.61
CA SER A 73 -8.01 7.93 18.05
C SER A 73 -9.38 7.42 17.57
N LEU A 74 -9.42 6.43 16.68
CA LEU A 74 -10.67 5.81 16.22
C LEU A 74 -11.03 4.56 17.05
N SER A 75 -12.27 4.10 16.89
CA SER A 75 -12.80 2.92 17.59
C SER A 75 -11.92 1.67 17.37
N SER A 76 -11.89 0.77 18.35
CA SER A 76 -11.15 -0.50 18.28
C SER A 76 -11.56 -1.36 17.08
N THR A 77 -12.84 -1.29 16.69
CA THR A 77 -13.36 -1.94 15.48
C THR A 77 -12.72 -1.36 14.23
N ALA A 78 -12.65 -0.04 14.09
CA ALA A 78 -12.03 0.60 12.92
C ALA A 78 -10.55 0.21 12.81
N GLN A 79 -9.81 0.23 13.93
CA GLN A 79 -8.40 -0.18 13.98
C GLN A 79 -8.19 -1.66 13.61
N THR A 80 -9.16 -2.51 13.90
CA THR A 80 -9.11 -3.92 13.51
C THR A 80 -9.34 -4.08 12.01
N VAL A 81 -10.30 -3.34 11.47
CA VAL A 81 -10.65 -3.38 10.04
C VAL A 81 -9.52 -2.80 9.18
N SER A 82 -8.79 -1.79 9.65
CA SER A 82 -7.68 -1.21 8.88
C SER A 82 -6.53 -2.18 8.62
N ARG A 83 -6.32 -3.15 9.50
CA ARG A 83 -5.30 -4.21 9.32
C ARG A 83 -5.60 -5.16 8.16
N PHE A 84 -6.78 -5.07 7.55
CA PHE A 84 -7.10 -5.87 6.35
C PHE A 84 -6.66 -5.21 5.04
N VAL A 85 -6.28 -3.92 5.06
CA VAL A 85 -5.77 -3.24 3.85
C VAL A 85 -4.23 -3.16 3.89
N PRO A 86 -3.55 -3.50 2.78
CA PRO A 86 -2.08 -3.45 2.76
C PRO A 86 -1.53 -2.02 2.96
N SER A 87 -2.30 -0.99 2.60
CA SER A 87 -1.93 0.42 2.78
C SER A 87 -1.78 0.85 4.24
N HIS A 88 -2.41 0.13 5.18
CA HIS A 88 -2.24 0.38 6.62
C HIS A 88 -0.79 0.14 7.05
N TYR A 89 -0.24 -1.02 6.70
CA TYR A 89 1.13 -1.40 7.01
C TYR A 89 2.16 -0.52 6.29
N VAL A 90 1.88 -0.11 5.05
CA VAL A 90 2.73 0.87 4.34
C VAL A 90 2.75 2.20 5.10
N THR A 91 1.59 2.69 5.53
CA THR A 91 1.51 3.97 6.23
C THR A 91 2.15 3.91 7.60
N ASP A 92 1.97 2.83 8.37
CA ASP A 92 2.63 2.66 9.67
C ASP A 92 4.15 2.53 9.50
N ALA A 93 4.63 1.81 8.49
CA ALA A 93 6.06 1.70 8.20
C ALA A 93 6.69 3.05 7.84
N LEU A 94 6.06 3.81 6.92
CA LEU A 94 6.55 5.13 6.53
C LEU A 94 6.51 6.13 7.69
N THR A 95 5.45 6.09 8.49
CA THR A 95 5.34 6.91 9.71
C THR A 95 6.41 6.54 10.72
N SER A 96 6.65 5.25 10.93
CA SER A 96 7.66 4.75 11.85
C SER A 96 9.07 5.13 11.40
N LEU A 97 9.38 5.01 10.11
CA LEU A 97 10.68 5.39 9.54
C LEU A 97 10.91 6.91 9.58
N PHE A 98 9.99 7.70 9.05
CA PHE A 98 10.20 9.14 8.80
C PHE A 98 9.80 10.05 9.96
N LEU A 99 8.82 9.66 10.78
CA LEU A 99 8.32 10.50 11.87
C LEU A 99 8.73 9.99 13.25
N ARG A 100 8.77 8.67 13.46
CA ARG A 100 9.17 8.08 14.76
C ARG A 100 10.66 7.75 14.84
N GLY A 101 11.39 7.82 13.73
CA GLY A 101 12.83 7.52 13.68
C GLY A 101 13.18 6.07 14.01
N ALA A 102 12.26 5.13 13.76
CA ALA A 102 12.49 3.71 14.01
C ALA A 102 13.62 3.15 13.14
N SER A 103 14.40 2.22 13.69
CA SER A 103 15.41 1.50 12.92
C SER A 103 14.75 0.68 11.79
N ALA A 104 15.43 0.60 10.65
CA ALA A 104 15.03 -0.21 9.50
C ALA A 104 14.88 -1.71 9.83
N THR A 105 15.56 -2.19 10.87
CA THR A 105 15.50 -3.58 11.34
C THR A 105 14.61 -3.75 12.56
N SER A 106 13.81 -2.74 12.90
CA SER A 106 12.89 -2.85 14.04
C SER A 106 11.80 -3.90 13.76
N PRO A 107 11.30 -4.59 14.80
CA PRO A 107 10.28 -5.62 14.64
C PRO A 107 9.02 -5.13 13.90
N THR A 108 8.60 -3.89 14.17
CA THR A 108 7.45 -3.26 13.49
C THR A 108 7.67 -3.18 11.97
N ILE A 109 8.81 -2.65 11.54
CA ILE A 109 9.12 -2.48 10.12
C ILE A 109 9.25 -3.83 9.40
N ILE A 110 9.84 -4.83 10.05
CA ILE A 110 9.95 -6.18 9.48
C ILE A 110 8.57 -6.82 9.33
N LEU A 111 7.70 -6.67 10.33
CA LEU A 111 6.33 -7.18 10.28
C LEU A 111 5.53 -6.49 9.18
N ASP A 112 5.59 -5.17 9.10
CA ASP A 112 4.90 -4.40 8.06
C ASP A 112 5.35 -4.85 6.67
N LEU A 113 6.66 -5.02 6.47
CA LEU A 113 7.22 -5.47 5.19
C LEU A 113 6.73 -6.86 4.83
N ALA A 114 6.72 -7.78 5.80
CA ALA A 114 6.26 -9.15 5.61
C ALA A 114 4.78 -9.17 5.22
N VAL A 115 3.92 -8.41 5.93
CA VAL A 115 2.49 -8.37 5.64
C VAL A 115 2.20 -7.73 4.29
N VAL A 116 2.83 -6.59 3.97
CA VAL A 116 2.66 -5.92 2.66
C VAL A 116 3.10 -6.85 1.52
N THR A 117 4.22 -7.56 1.69
CA THR A 117 4.72 -8.50 0.68
C THR A 117 3.78 -9.69 0.51
N LEU A 118 3.29 -10.28 1.60
CA LEU A 118 2.36 -11.40 1.55
C LEU A 118 1.03 -10.98 0.90
N SER A 119 0.48 -9.83 1.29
CA SER A 119 -0.70 -9.26 0.65
C SER A 119 -0.48 -9.02 -0.83
N CYS A 120 0.66 -8.47 -1.23
CA CYS A 120 1.01 -8.25 -2.64
C CYS A 120 1.00 -9.57 -3.43
N ILE A 121 1.67 -10.60 -2.91
CA ILE A 121 1.70 -11.92 -3.56
C ILE A 121 0.29 -12.48 -3.70
N ALA A 122 -0.52 -12.42 -2.64
CA ALA A 122 -1.89 -12.92 -2.66
C ALA A 122 -2.77 -12.17 -3.68
N ILE A 123 -2.77 -10.84 -3.66
CA ILE A 123 -3.58 -10.01 -4.56
C ILE A 123 -3.14 -10.19 -6.01
N LEU A 124 -1.83 -10.21 -6.27
CA LEU A 124 -1.30 -10.39 -7.61
C LEU A 124 -1.61 -11.80 -8.13
N ALA A 125 -1.43 -12.84 -7.31
CA ALA A 125 -1.78 -14.21 -7.68
C ALA A 125 -3.26 -14.34 -8.03
N VAL A 126 -4.15 -13.80 -7.19
CA VAL A 126 -5.60 -13.79 -7.47
C VAL A 126 -5.89 -13.05 -8.77
N GLY A 127 -5.31 -11.87 -8.97
CA GLY A 127 -5.48 -11.09 -10.19
C GLY A 127 -5.04 -11.84 -11.45
N VAL A 128 -3.85 -12.45 -11.42
CA VAL A 128 -3.31 -13.24 -12.54
C VAL A 128 -4.16 -14.49 -12.80
N ILE A 129 -4.56 -15.23 -11.77
CA ILE A 129 -5.38 -16.44 -11.91
C ILE A 129 -6.75 -16.11 -12.51
N LEU A 130 -7.41 -15.07 -12.01
CA LEU A 130 -8.71 -14.64 -12.54
C LEU A 130 -8.56 -14.15 -13.98
N HIS A 131 -7.54 -13.33 -14.25
CA HIS A 131 -7.27 -12.87 -15.61
C HIS A 131 -7.02 -14.03 -16.57
N ALA A 132 -6.17 -15.00 -16.21
CA ALA A 132 -5.92 -16.18 -17.02
C ALA A 132 -7.17 -17.05 -17.24
N LYS A 133 -8.10 -17.08 -16.27
CA LYS A 133 -9.34 -17.87 -16.38
C LYS A 133 -10.36 -17.22 -17.32
N TYR A 134 -10.53 -15.90 -17.24
CA TYR A 134 -11.60 -15.18 -17.95
C TYR A 134 -11.13 -14.51 -19.25
N PHE A 135 -9.83 -14.31 -19.45
CA PHE A 135 -9.23 -13.68 -20.63
C PHE A 135 -8.36 -14.66 -21.46
N LYS A 136 -8.66 -15.96 -21.44
CA LYS A 136 -8.09 -16.89 -22.43
C LYS A 136 -8.58 -16.50 -23.82
N ILE A 137 -7.67 -15.94 -24.63
CA ILE A 137 -7.77 -15.83 -26.10
C ILE A 137 -7.60 -17.23 -26.68
#